data_AF-A0A2C9A2R0-F1
#
_entry.id   AF-A0A2C9A2R0-F1
#
_cell.length_a   1.000
_cell.length_b   1.000
_cell.length_c   1.000
_cell.angle_alpha   90.00
_cell.angle_beta   90.00
_cell.angle_gamma   90.00
#
_symmetry.space_group_name_H-M   'P 1'
#
loop_
_entity.id
_entity.type
_entity.pdbx_description
1 polymer ?
#
loop_
_entity_poly.entity_id
_entity_poly.type
_entity_poly.pdbx_seq_one_letter_code
_entity_poly.pdbx_strand_id
1 'polypeptide(L)'
;MTEHDEAETRRVLAEWADELAGQLGAAEAPIDIDEILAIAGTAAHTVLRPAAPLTTYLLGYVAGRAGNDSTTALADAVETVRRLAAERGSNPRE
;
A
#
# COMPACT_ATOMS: atom_id res chain seq x y z
N MET A 1 -1.16 3.00 -21.63
CA MET A 1 -0.25 4.03 -21.11
C MET A 1 1.04 3.91 -21.86
N THR A 2 1.61 5.02 -22.27
CA THR A 2 2.99 5.07 -22.79
C THR A 2 3.98 5.05 -21.62
N GLU A 3 5.24 4.70 -21.87
CA GLU A 3 6.30 4.80 -20.85
C GLU A 3 6.43 6.23 -20.28
N HIS A 4 6.15 7.24 -21.12
CA HIS A 4 6.09 8.64 -20.70
C HIS A 4 4.97 8.89 -19.68
N ASP A 5 3.77 8.33 -19.91
CA ASP A 5 2.63 8.48 -18.99
C ASP A 5 2.89 7.82 -17.63
N GLU A 6 3.60 6.69 -17.62
CA GLU A 6 4.00 5.98 -16.39
C GLU A 6 5.02 6.76 -15.57
N ALA A 7 6.05 7.30 -16.24
CA ALA A 7 7.07 8.14 -15.60
C ALA A 7 6.46 9.43 -15.03
N GLU A 8 5.54 10.07 -15.76
CA GLU A 8 4.82 11.26 -15.29
C GLU A 8 3.95 10.93 -14.07
N THR A 9 3.18 9.84 -14.13
CA THR A 9 2.37 9.37 -13.00
C THR A 9 3.23 9.12 -11.77
N ARG A 10 4.38 8.46 -11.94
CA ARG A 10 5.32 8.20 -10.84
C ARG A 10 5.81 9.49 -10.20
N ARG A 11 6.19 10.47 -11.02
CA ARG A 11 6.67 11.77 -10.56
C ARG A 11 5.60 12.49 -9.74
N VAL A 12 4.36 12.56 -10.25
CA VAL A 12 3.24 13.22 -9.55
C VAL A 12 2.98 12.58 -8.18
N LEU A 13 3.02 11.25 -8.11
CA LEU A 13 2.83 10.53 -6.85
C LEU A 13 3.98 10.76 -5.86
N ALA A 14 5.22 10.82 -6.32
CA ALA A 14 6.38 11.11 -5.49
C ALA A 14 6.31 12.54 -4.92
N GLU A 15 6.02 13.53 -5.76
CA GLU A 15 5.86 14.93 -5.33
C GLU A 15 4.74 15.07 -4.30
N TRP A 16 3.61 14.41 -4.52
CA TRP A 16 2.50 14.39 -3.56
C TRP A 16 2.86 13.71 -2.24
N ALA A 17 3.54 12.56 -2.29
CA ALA A 17 3.96 11.84 -1.10
C ALA A 17 4.91 12.68 -0.24
N ASP A 18 5.89 13.35 -0.86
CA ASP A 18 6.83 14.23 -0.17
C ASP A 18 6.14 15.44 0.46
N GLU A 19 5.24 16.11 -0.29
CA GLU A 19 4.47 17.25 0.21
C GLU A 19 3.62 16.85 1.42
N LEU A 20 2.86 15.75 1.30
CA LEU A 20 1.97 15.27 2.34
C LEU A 20 2.76 14.80 3.57
N ALA A 21 3.85 14.06 3.37
CA ALA A 21 4.73 13.63 4.45
C ALA A 21 5.31 14.83 5.20
N GLY A 22 5.74 15.87 4.48
CA GLY A 22 6.20 17.13 5.08
C GLY A 22 5.14 17.79 5.96
N GLN A 23 3.90 17.94 5.46
CA GLN A 23 2.81 18.55 6.22
C GLN A 23 2.36 17.73 7.43
N LEU A 24 2.49 16.40 7.36
CA LEU A 24 2.12 15.49 8.45
C LEU A 24 3.25 15.25 9.47
N GLY A 25 4.44 15.82 9.27
CA GLY A 25 5.60 15.60 10.14
C GLY A 25 6.23 14.21 9.98
N ALA A 26 6.07 13.59 8.81
CA ALA A 26 6.56 12.26 8.45
C ALA A 26 7.64 12.31 7.35
N ALA A 27 8.37 13.42 7.20
CA ALA A 27 9.34 13.64 6.11
C ALA A 27 10.49 12.61 6.05
N GLU A 28 10.79 11.93 7.16
CA GLU A 28 11.81 10.87 7.22
C GLU A 28 11.23 9.45 7.03
N ALA A 29 9.93 9.33 6.74
CA ALA A 29 9.30 8.03 6.52
C ALA A 29 9.88 7.36 5.25
N PRO A 30 10.32 6.09 5.33
CA PRO A 30 10.78 5.35 4.16
C PRO A 30 9.56 4.89 3.32
N ILE A 31 9.02 5.80 2.50
CA ILE A 31 7.83 5.53 1.67
C ILE A 31 8.24 4.80 0.39
N ASP A 32 7.94 3.50 0.32
CA ASP A 32 7.99 2.74 -0.93
C ASP A 32 6.63 2.84 -1.66
N ILE A 33 6.53 3.80 -2.59
CA ILE A 33 5.31 4.05 -3.37
C ILE A 33 4.91 2.83 -4.20
N ASP A 34 5.89 2.12 -4.77
CA ASP A 34 5.64 0.95 -5.61
C ASP A 34 5.01 -0.18 -4.80
N GLU A 35 5.59 -0.49 -3.63
CA GLU A 35 5.05 -1.54 -2.77
C GLU A 35 3.65 -1.19 -2.26
N ILE A 36 3.42 0.07 -1.85
CA ILE A 36 2.10 0.54 -1.39
C ILE A 36 1.04 0.38 -2.49
N LEU A 37 1.36 0.78 -3.73
CA LEU A 37 0.42 0.67 -4.84
C LEU A 37 0.22 -0.79 -5.28
N ALA A 38 1.28 -1.60 -5.24
CA ALA A 38 1.18 -3.02 -5.54
C ALA A 38 0.23 -3.72 -4.56
N ILE A 39 0.37 -3.51 -3.25
CA ILE A 39 -0.48 -4.17 -2.26
C ILE A 39 -1.93 -3.67 -2.30
N ALA A 40 -2.13 -2.36 -2.53
CA ALA A 40 -3.45 -1.78 -2.73
C ALA A 40 -4.11 -2.35 -3.99
N GLY A 41 -3.35 -2.48 -5.08
CA GLY A 41 -3.77 -3.08 -6.35
C GLY A 41 -4.18 -4.54 -6.17
N THR A 42 -3.40 -5.34 -5.45
CA THR A 42 -3.75 -6.72 -5.09
C THR A 42 -5.12 -6.77 -4.41
N ALA A 43 -5.34 -5.96 -3.38
CA ALA A 43 -6.63 -5.93 -2.68
C ALA A 43 -7.79 -5.49 -3.60
N ALA A 44 -7.58 -4.46 -4.42
CA ALA A 44 -8.59 -3.95 -5.34
C ALA A 44 -9.01 -4.96 -6.41
N HIS A 45 -8.05 -5.68 -6.98
CA HIS A 45 -8.29 -6.70 -8.00
C HIS A 45 -8.93 -7.96 -7.41
N THR A 46 -8.50 -8.38 -6.22
CA THR A 46 -9.03 -9.60 -5.62
C THR A 46 -10.40 -9.38 -4.98
N VAL A 47 -10.64 -8.26 -4.29
CA VAL A 47 -11.86 -8.04 -3.49
C VAL A 47 -12.87 -7.17 -4.24
N LEU A 48 -12.60 -5.87 -4.35
CA LEU A 48 -13.30 -4.85 -5.14
C LEU A 48 -12.52 -3.53 -5.04
N ARG A 49 -12.73 -2.59 -5.96
CA ARG A 49 -11.96 -1.31 -5.99
C ARG A 49 -11.85 -0.59 -4.63
N PRO A 50 -12.93 -0.44 -3.82
CA PRO A 50 -12.84 0.13 -2.47
C PRO A 50 -11.90 -0.59 -1.47
N ALA A 51 -11.42 -1.80 -1.75
CA ALA A 51 -10.53 -2.53 -0.85
C ALA A 51 -9.11 -1.95 -0.79
N ALA A 52 -8.66 -1.24 -1.84
CA ALA A 52 -7.36 -0.57 -1.86
C ALA A 52 -7.17 0.39 -0.66
N PRO A 53 -8.00 1.44 -0.47
CA PRO A 53 -7.83 2.38 0.64
C PRO A 53 -8.06 1.73 2.02
N LEU A 54 -8.95 0.73 2.12
CA LEU A 54 -9.16 0.00 3.36
C LEU A 54 -7.90 -0.78 3.78
N THR A 55 -7.24 -1.40 2.81
CA THR A 55 -6.03 -2.20 3.05
C THR A 55 -4.88 -1.31 3.51
N THR A 56 -4.60 -0.22 2.79
CA THR A 56 -3.49 0.68 3.13
C THR A 56 -3.71 1.39 4.47
N TYR A 57 -4.95 1.74 4.81
CA TYR A 57 -5.28 2.27 6.14
C TYR A 57 -4.94 1.28 7.26
N LEU A 58 -5.32 0.01 7.12
CA LEU A 58 -5.06 -1.02 8.14
C LEU A 58 -3.56 -1.33 8.28
N LEU A 59 -2.82 -1.38 7.17
CA LEU A 59 -1.37 -1.56 7.19
C LEU A 59 -0.69 -0.41 7.95
N GLY A 60 -1.06 0.84 7.63
CA GLY A 60 -0.55 2.01 8.35
C GLY A 60 -0.93 2.02 9.83
N TYR A 61 -2.16 1.61 10.17
CA TYR A 61 -2.60 1.49 11.57
C TYR A 61 -1.80 0.46 12.35
N VAL A 62 -1.54 -0.72 11.78
CA VAL A 62 -0.74 -1.77 12.41
C VAL A 62 0.71 -1.31 12.61
N ALA A 63 1.32 -0.72 11.58
CA ALA A 63 2.68 -0.19 11.66
C ALA A 63 2.79 0.90 12.74
N GLY A 64 1.86 1.86 12.75
CA GLY A 64 1.83 2.95 13.74
C GLY A 64 1.60 2.46 15.17
N ARG A 65 0.80 1.40 15.36
CA ARG A 65 0.57 0.78 16.67
C ARG A 65 1.81 0.05 17.21
N ALA A 66 2.65 -0.49 16.33
CA ALA A 66 3.82 -1.28 16.71
C ALA A 66 5.03 -0.45 17.18
N GLY A 67 5.05 0.87 16.92
CA GLY A 67 6.14 1.74 17.36
C GLY A 67 7.49 1.31 16.80
N ASN A 68 8.42 0.91 17.67
CA ASN A 68 9.77 0.48 17.28
C ASN A 68 9.77 -0.81 16.43
N ASP A 69 8.72 -1.63 16.54
CA ASP A 69 8.59 -2.88 15.77
C ASP A 69 7.81 -2.67 14.45
N SER A 70 7.59 -1.41 14.05
CA SER A 70 6.78 -1.04 12.88
C SER A 70 7.16 -1.75 11.59
N THR A 71 8.46 -1.90 11.30
CA THR A 71 8.93 -2.60 10.10
C THR A 71 8.52 -4.07 10.08
N THR A 72 8.74 -4.79 11.19
CA THR A 72 8.35 -6.21 11.30
C THR A 72 6.85 -6.36 11.27
N ALA A 73 6.12 -5.54 12.03
CA ALA A 73 4.66 -5.59 12.06
C ALA A 73 4.03 -5.27 10.69
N LEU A 74 4.60 -4.34 9.94
CA LEU A 74 4.17 -4.04 8.57
C LEU A 74 4.43 -5.21 7.63
N ALA A 75 5.63 -5.82 7.70
CA ALA A 75 5.96 -6.98 6.88
C ALA A 75 5.00 -8.16 7.12
N ASP A 76 4.71 -8.48 8.38
CA ASP A 76 3.76 -9.54 8.76
C ASP A 76 2.34 -9.22 8.29
N ALA A 77 1.93 -7.95 8.37
CA ALA A 77 0.63 -7.51 7.91
C ALA A 77 0.50 -7.56 6.38
N VAL A 78 1.55 -7.18 5.64
CA VAL A 78 1.62 -7.29 4.18
C VAL A 78 1.52 -8.77 3.76
N GLU A 79 2.23 -9.67 4.44
CA GLU A 79 2.16 -11.10 4.15
C GLU A 79 0.75 -11.66 4.42
N THR A 80 0.10 -11.19 5.48
CA THR A 80 -1.30 -11.52 5.77
C THR A 80 -2.24 -11.10 4.64
N VAL A 81 -2.06 -9.89 4.08
CA VAL A 81 -2.85 -9.41 2.94
C VAL A 81 -2.59 -10.27 1.70
N ARG A 82 -1.32 -10.57 1.38
CA ARG A 82 -0.94 -11.41 0.24
C ARG A 82 -1.56 -12.81 0.33
N ARG A 83 -1.47 -13.44 1.50
CA ARG A 83 -2.09 -14.75 1.77
C ARG A 83 -3.62 -14.73 1.59
N LEU A 84 -4.32 -13.77 2.20
CA LEU A 84 -5.78 -13.64 2.06
C LEU A 84 -6.20 -13.37 0.61
N ALA A 85 -5.40 -12.61 -0.15
CA ALA A 85 -5.66 -12.38 -1.56
C ALA A 85 -5.48 -13.67 -2.39
N ALA A 86 -4.43 -14.44 -2.12
CA ALA A 86 -4.19 -15.73 -2.78
C ALA A 86 -5.33 -16.73 -2.51
N GLU A 87 -5.75 -16.89 -1.26
CA GLU A 87 -6.86 -17.77 -0.87
C GLU A 87 -8.17 -17.44 -1.61
N ARG A 88 -8.45 -16.14 -1.82
CA ARG A 88 -9.62 -15.67 -2.57
C ARG A 88 -9.47 -15.83 -4.09
N GLY A 89 -8.26 -15.79 -4.62
CA GLY A 89 -7.99 -16.05 -6.03
C GLY A 89 -8.13 -17.53 -6.39
N SER A 90 -7.79 -18.42 -5.46
CA SER A 90 -7.94 -19.87 -5.60
C SER A 90 -9.36 -20.39 -5.38
N ASN A 91 -10.22 -19.61 -4.71
CA ASN A 91 -11.65 -19.87 -4.58
C ASN A 91 -12.45 -18.85 -5.39
N PRO A 92 -12.74 -19.12 -6.69
CA PRO A 92 -13.66 -18.28 -7.43
C PRO A 92 -14.98 -18.24 -6.66
N ARG A 93 -15.47 -17.03 -6.36
CA ARG A 93 -16.72 -16.86 -5.62
C ARG A 93 -17.86 -17.46 -6.44
N GLU A 94 -18.66 -18.32 -5.81
CA GLU A 94 -20.01 -18.69 -6.28
C GLU A 94 -20.92 -17.45 -6.39
#